data_AF-B4D604-F1
#
_entry.id   AF-B4D604-F1
#
_cell.length_a   1.000
_cell.length_b   1.000
_cell.length_c   1.000
_cell.angle_alpha   90.00
_cell.angle_beta   90.00
_cell.angle_gamma   90.00
#
_symmetry.space_group_name_H-M   'P 1'
#
loop_
_entity.id
_entity.type
_entity.pdbx_description
1 polymer ?
#
loop_
_entity_poly.entity_id
_entity_poly.type
_entity_poly.pdbx_seq_one_letter_code
_entity_poly.pdbx_strand_id
1 'polypeptide(L)' 'MNTLWCLRVRCAWSRTPALDVGAGQAVITHAGEWVRYSTPHPDGAEYIAVCLPAFSPDSVHRDA' A
#
# COMPACT_ATOMS: atom_id res chain seq x y z
N MET A 1 4.20 16.90 -15.05
CA MET A 1 2.73 17.05 -14.90
C MET A 1 2.07 15.75 -14.44
N ASN A 2 2.62 14.98 -13.48
CA ASN A 2 2.00 13.68 -13.12
C ASN A 2 2.20 13.22 -11.67
N THR A 3 2.28 14.15 -10.72
CA THR A 3 2.47 13.86 -9.29
C THR A 3 1.16 13.88 -8.48
N LEU A 4 -0.01 14.01 -9.13
CA LEU A 4 -1.30 14.13 -8.43
C LEU A 4 -1.89 12.77 -7.99
N TRP A 5 -1.47 11.66 -8.59
CA TRP A 5 -1.92 10.31 -8.24
C TRP A 5 -0.83 9.60 -7.44
N CYS A 6 -0.98 9.54 -6.11
CA CYS A 6 0.01 8.91 -5.24
C CYS A 6 -0.65 8.03 -4.18
N LEU A 7 -0.26 6.77 -4.14
CA LEU A 7 -0.59 5.86 -3.04
C LEU A 7 0.49 5.99 -1.97
N ARG A 8 0.12 6.43 -0.77
CA ARG A 8 1.02 6.43 0.38
C ARG A 8 0.89 5.11 1.15
N VAL A 9 1.97 4.36 1.22
CA VAL A 9 2.06 3.07 1.89
C VAL A 9 2.91 3.18 3.15
N ARG A 10 2.40 2.70 4.28
CA ARG A 10 3.17 2.56 5.54
C ARG A 10 3.23 1.11 5.98
N CYS A 11 4.44 0.63 6.30
CA CYS A 11 4.67 -0.67 6.92
C CYS A 11 4.90 -0.50 8.44
N ALA A 12 3.95 -0.92 9.28
CA ALA A 12 3.85 -0.52 10.69
C ALA A 12 5.00 -1.02 11.60
N TRP A 13 5.72 -2.08 11.20
CA TRP A 13 6.85 -2.64 11.96
C TRP A 13 8.21 -2.24 11.40
N SER A 14 8.24 -1.61 10.23
CA SER A 14 9.49 -1.06 9.68
C SER A 14 9.75 0.31 10.32
N ARG A 15 11.01 0.62 10.65
CA ARG A 15 11.41 2.01 11.00
C ARG A 15 11.34 2.96 9.78
N THR A 16 10.85 2.47 8.65
CA THR A 16 10.82 3.19 7.39
C THR A 16 9.67 4.19 7.38
N PRO A 17 9.93 5.45 6.97
CA PRO A 17 8.86 6.42 6.77
C PRO A 17 7.87 5.95 5.69
N ALA A 18 6.72 6.62 5.64
CA ALA A 18 5.72 6.36 4.61
C ALA A 18 6.31 6.54 3.21
N LEU A 19 5.96 5.64 2.29
CA LEU A 19 6.41 5.65 0.90
C LEU A 19 5.31 6.21 0.02
N ASP A 20 5.64 7.22 -0.79
CA ASP A 20 4.75 7.80 -1.79
C ASP A 20 5.01 7.10 -3.13
N VAL A 21 4.02 6.35 -3.61
CA VAL A 21 4.07 5.53 -4.83
C VAL A 21 3.28 6.22 -5.95
N GLY A 22 3.99 6.74 -6.95
CA GLY A 22 3.40 7.38 -8.12
C GLY A 22 3.10 6.41 -9.28
N ALA A 23 2.52 6.95 -10.35
CA ALA A 23 2.21 6.19 -11.55
C ALA A 23 3.45 5.50 -12.14
N GLY A 24 3.32 4.21 -12.46
CA GLY A 24 4.41 3.37 -12.98
C GLY A 24 5.39 2.86 -11.93
N GLN A 25 5.20 3.19 -10.65
CA GLN A 25 5.98 2.65 -9.54
C GLN A 25 5.22 1.55 -8.81
N ALA A 26 5.96 0.71 -8.09
CA ALA A 26 5.41 -0.34 -7.25
C ALA A 26 6.22 -0.44 -5.95
N VAL A 27 5.58 -0.99 -4.92
CA VAL A 27 6.21 -1.35 -3.65
C VAL A 27 5.92 -2.82 -3.36
N ILE A 28 6.94 -3.52 -2.87
CA ILE A 28 6.80 -4.91 -2.40
C ILE A 28 6.75 -4.87 -0.88
N THR A 29 5.71 -5.47 -0.32
CA THR A 29 5.57 -5.69 1.11
C THR A 29 5.74 -7.17 1.41
N HIS A 30 6.46 -7.51 2.47
CA HIS A 30 6.75 -8.88 2.83
C HIS A 30 5.69 -9.48 3.75
N ALA A 31 5.61 -10.82 3.77
CA ALA A 31 4.70 -11.53 4.65
C ALA A 31 4.95 -11.15 6.12
N GLY A 32 3.86 -10.92 6.86
CA GLY A 32 3.91 -10.48 8.26
C GLY A 32 4.04 -8.96 8.44
N GLU A 33 4.29 -8.19 7.38
CA GLU A 33 4.25 -6.74 7.46
C GLU A 33 2.82 -6.22 7.51
N TRP A 34 2.60 -5.21 8.36
CA TRP A 34 1.32 -4.52 8.45
C TRP A 34 1.32 -3.33 7.52
N VAL A 35 0.41 -3.32 6.55
CA VAL A 35 0.35 -2.31 5.51
C VAL A 35 -0.83 -1.38 5.73
N ARG A 36 -0.59 -0.06 5.70
CA ARG A 36 -1.63 0.96 5.68
C ARG A 36 -1.51 1.80 4.43
N TYR A 37 -2.58 1.82 3.65
CA TYR A 37 -2.76 2.68 2.48
C TYR A 37 -3.38 4.02 2.88
N SER A 38 -2.97 5.09 2.22
CA SER A 38 -3.57 6.42 2.32
C SER A 38 -3.36 7.19 1.01
N THR A 39 -4.25 8.12 0.70
CA THR A 39 -4.18 8.93 -0.52
C THR A 39 -4.04 10.40 -0.11
N PRO A 40 -2.81 10.95 -0.08
CA PRO A 40 -2.58 12.29 0.44
C PRO A 40 -3.09 13.41 -0.48
N HIS A 41 -3.42 13.10 -1.74
CA HIS A 41 -3.93 14.04 -2.72
C HIS A 41 -5.46 13.95 -2.84
N PRO A 42 -6.14 15.08 -3.13
CA PRO A 42 -7.60 15.15 -3.21
C PRO A 42 -8.17 14.29 -4.35
N ASP A 43 -7.41 14.09 -5.42
CA ASP A 43 -7.82 13.27 -6.58
C ASP A 43 -7.78 11.76 -6.27
N GLY A 44 -7.19 11.37 -5.13
CA GLY A 44 -7.07 9.98 -4.72
C GLY A 44 -5.90 9.25 -5.41
N ALA A 45 -5.99 7.92 -5.42
CA ALA A 45 -5.07 7.05 -6.15
C ALA A 45 -5.82 5.82 -6.65
N GLU A 46 -5.68 5.51 -7.92
CA GLU A 46 -6.07 4.21 -8.48
C GLU A 46 -4.87 3.27 -8.40
N TYR A 47 -5.07 2.08 -7.84
CA TYR A 47 -4.01 1.09 -7.66
C TYR A 47 -4.57 -0.33 -7.68
N ILE A 48 -3.67 -1.28 -7.94
CA ILE A 48 -3.95 -2.71 -7.84
C ILE A 48 -3.03 -3.30 -6.79
N ALA A 49 -3.60 -4.02 -5.83
CA ALA A 49 -2.85 -4.85 -4.90
C ALA A 49 -2.79 -6.28 -5.43
N VAL A 50 -1.58 -6.82 -5.58
CA VAL A 50 -1.36 -8.21 -6.00
C VAL A 50 -0.80 -8.98 -4.80
N CYS A 51 -1.52 -10.00 -4.36
CA CYS A 51 -1.12 -10.85 -3.24
C CYS A 51 -0.64 -12.21 -3.75
N LEU A 52 0.44 -12.71 -3.14
CA LEU A 52 0.91 -14.09 -3.29
C LEU A 52 1.06 -14.70 -1.90
N PRO A 53 0.35 -15.81 -1.58
CA PRO A 53 -0.66 -16.48 -2.41
C PRO A 53 -1.89 -15.60 -2.67
N ALA A 54 -2.79 -16.05 -3.55
CA ALA A 54 -3.99 -15.31 -3.88
C ALA A 54 -4.76 -14.91 -2.62
N PHE A 55 -5.27 -13.68 -2.62
CA PHE A 55 -5.98 -13.11 -1.47
C PHE A 55 -7.19 -13.96 -1.08
N SER A 56 -7.31 -14.28 0.21
CA SER A 56 -8.53 -14.83 0.81
C SER A 56 -8.93 -14.03 2.06
N PRO A 57 -10.22 -13.68 2.25
CA PRO A 57 -10.71 -13.06 3.49
C PRO A 57 -10.39 -13.87 4.75
N ASP A 58 -10.26 -15.19 4.65
CA ASP A 58 -9.95 -16.04 5.80
C ASP A 58 -8.46 -15.96 6.20
N SER A 59 -7.60 -15.54 5.28
CA SER A 59 -6.14 -15.45 5.48
C SER A 59 -5.65 -14.05 5.88
N VAL A 60 -6.53 -13.05 5.90
CA VAL A 60 -6.10 -11.68 6.25
C VAL A 60 -6.03 -11.50 7.76
N HIS A 61 -4.92 -10.94 8.23
CA HIS A 61 -4.79 -10.50 9.61
C HIS A 61 -5.26 -9.04 9.71
N ARG A 62 -6.52 -8.83 10.09
CA ARG A 62 -7.08 -7.51 10.40
C ARG A 62 -7.41 -7.45 11.88
N ASP A 63 -7.23 -6.27 12.47
CA ASP A 63 -7.79 -5.99 13.78
C ASP A 63 -9.33 -5.91 13.67
N ALA A 64 -10.01 -6.25 14.77
CA ALA A 64 -11.47 -6.15 14.90
C ALA A 64 -11.95 -4.72 15.19
#